data_AF-A0A3B1AAM4-F1
#
_entry.id   AF-A0A3B1AAM4-F1
#
_cell.length_a   1.000
_cell.length_b   1.000
_cell.length_c   1.000
_cell.angle_alpha   90.00
_cell.angle_beta   90.00
_cell.angle_gamma   90.00
#
_symmetry.space_group_name_H-M   'P 1'
#
loop_
_entity.id
_entity.type
_entity.pdbx_description
1 polymer ?
#
loop_
_entity_poly.entity_id
_entity_poly.type
_entity_poly.pdbx_seq_one_letter_code
_entity_poly.pdbx_strand_id
1 'polypeptide(L)'
;MLFVLAPPLDLFRLDLTLGQFYFLGMDWTLGLAAFQRGEIGPGPAVANLLLRGFLPIALIIGVGGWVAWRYGRLYCGWLCPHFSVVETINRLMLRASGKPSLWERKPLPALQADGRMLATSRIYWLWTLLAITGFAFLWAVSLLTYLLPPAEIYHNLLHAELTRNQALFIGVATLVFALEFLLVRHLFCRF
;
A
#
# COMPACT_ATOMS: atom_id res chain seq x y z
N MET A 1 2.85 6.38 -4.85
CA MET A 1 3.60 5.92 -6.04
C MET A 1 4.77 5.01 -5.67
N LEU A 2 5.64 5.39 -4.73
CA LEU A 2 6.76 4.54 -4.27
C LEU A 2 6.33 3.12 -3.88
N PHE A 3 5.19 2.97 -3.18
CA PHE A 3 4.66 1.66 -2.79
C PHE A 3 4.37 0.70 -3.96
N VAL A 4 3.95 1.22 -5.12
CA VAL A 4 3.64 0.39 -6.30
C VAL A 4 4.91 0.09 -7.10
N LEU A 5 5.86 1.01 -7.06
CA LEU A 5 7.12 0.91 -7.81
C LEU A 5 8.23 0.20 -7.04
N ALA A 6 8.12 0.05 -5.72
CA ALA A 6 9.14 -0.58 -4.90
C ALA A 6 9.37 -2.07 -5.26
N PRO A 7 8.33 -2.89 -5.51
CA PRO A 7 8.54 -4.26 -5.98
C PRO A 7 9.20 -4.39 -7.36
N PRO A 8 8.75 -3.70 -8.43
CA PRO A 8 9.38 -3.83 -9.75
C PRO A 8 10.78 -3.20 -9.84
N LEU A 9 11.13 -2.29 -8.94
CA LEU A 9 12.47 -1.68 -8.85
C LEU A 9 13.37 -2.37 -7.81
N ASP A 10 12.96 -3.52 -7.26
CA ASP A 10 13.66 -4.27 -6.21
C ASP A 10 14.09 -3.42 -5.01
N LEU A 11 13.34 -2.35 -4.74
CA LEU A 11 13.66 -1.37 -3.71
C LEU A 11 13.45 -1.97 -2.31
N PHE A 12 12.36 -2.72 -2.16
CA PHE A 12 11.99 -3.43 -0.93
C PHE A 12 10.98 -4.52 -1.27
N ARG A 13 11.40 -5.80 -1.30
CA ARG A 13 10.49 -6.94 -1.52
C ARG A 13 10.99 -8.20 -0.84
N LEU A 14 10.06 -9.09 -0.48
CA LEU A 14 10.36 -10.43 0.00
C LEU A 14 10.02 -11.43 -1.10
N ASP A 15 11.01 -12.11 -1.63
CA ASP A 15 10.78 -13.16 -2.62
C ASP A 15 10.62 -14.51 -1.92
N LEU A 16 9.38 -14.99 -1.84
CA LEU A 16 9.07 -16.28 -1.22
C LEU A 16 9.58 -17.47 -2.03
N THR A 17 9.85 -17.31 -3.34
CA THR A 17 10.34 -18.41 -4.19
C THR A 17 11.81 -18.70 -3.94
N LEU A 18 12.60 -17.64 -3.72
CA LEU A 18 14.04 -17.73 -3.43
C LEU A 18 14.35 -17.66 -1.92
N GLY A 19 13.37 -17.30 -1.09
CA GLY A 19 13.55 -17.11 0.35
C GLY A 19 14.47 -15.92 0.69
N GLN A 20 14.56 -14.94 -0.20
CA GLN A 20 15.49 -13.83 -0.12
C GLN A 20 14.75 -12.50 0.05
N PHE A 21 15.36 -11.61 0.82
CA PHE A 21 14.87 -10.24 1.01
C PHE A 21 15.70 -9.30 0.16
N TYR A 22 15.06 -8.47 -0.65
CA TYR A 22 15.72 -7.49 -1.51
C TYR A 22 15.59 -6.09 -0.91
N PHE A 23 16.71 -5.36 -0.86
CA PHE A 23 16.75 -3.95 -0.45
C PHE A 23 17.63 -3.15 -1.40
N LEU A 24 17.06 -2.15 -2.06
CA LEU A 24 17.72 -1.32 -3.09
C LEU A 24 18.43 -2.15 -4.18
N GLY A 25 17.81 -3.22 -4.63
CA GLY A 25 18.33 -4.13 -5.66
C GLY A 25 19.46 -5.06 -5.19
N MET A 26 19.79 -5.06 -3.89
CA MET A 26 20.80 -5.95 -3.32
C MET A 26 20.14 -7.04 -2.47
N ASP A 27 20.72 -8.25 -2.51
CA ASP A 27 20.33 -9.37 -1.65
C ASP A 27 20.68 -9.05 -0.20
N TRP A 28 19.65 -8.70 0.56
CA TRP A 28 19.79 -8.42 1.97
C TRP A 28 19.77 -9.73 2.75
N THR A 29 20.94 -10.33 2.86
CA THR A 29 21.13 -11.53 3.68
C THR A 29 21.69 -11.17 5.05
N LEU A 30 21.15 -11.82 6.08
CA LEU A 30 21.62 -11.69 7.47
C LEU A 30 23.03 -12.30 7.67
N GLY A 31 23.65 -12.88 6.62
CA GLY A 31 24.93 -13.57 6.70
C GLY A 31 24.91 -14.90 7.48
N LEU A 32 23.72 -15.38 7.85
CA LEU A 32 23.54 -16.59 8.68
C LEU A 32 23.86 -17.90 7.94
N ALA A 33 23.95 -17.89 6.61
CA ALA A 33 24.28 -19.07 5.82
C ALA A 33 25.70 -19.59 6.11
N ALA A 34 26.67 -18.70 6.34
CA ALA A 34 28.02 -19.09 6.72
C ALA A 34 28.09 -19.63 8.16
N PHE A 35 27.16 -19.23 9.03
CA PHE A 35 27.01 -19.79 10.38
C PHE A 35 26.38 -21.19 10.33
N GLN A 36 25.38 -21.40 9.48
CA GLN A 36 24.81 -22.73 9.24
C GLN A 36 25.81 -23.72 8.62
N ARG A 37 26.76 -23.23 7.81
CA ARG A 37 27.87 -24.03 7.26
C ARG A 37 29.04 -24.23 8.24
N GLY A 38 28.98 -23.64 9.44
CA GLY A 38 30.03 -23.75 10.47
C GLY A 38 31.31 -22.94 10.17
N GLU A 39 31.28 -22.05 9.19
CA GLU A 39 32.44 -21.26 8.73
C GLU A 39 32.74 -20.06 9.65
N ILE A 40 31.79 -19.66 10.49
CA ILE A 40 31.89 -18.52 11.41
C ILE A 40 31.46 -18.89 12.83
N GLY A 41 32.17 -18.37 13.82
CA GLY A 41 31.80 -18.48 15.23
C GLY A 41 30.52 -17.71 15.60
N PRO A 42 29.95 -17.95 16.79
CA PRO A 42 28.70 -17.33 17.23
C PRO A 42 28.79 -15.80 17.42
N GLY A 43 29.97 -15.28 17.80
CA GLY A 43 30.21 -13.83 17.95
C GLY A 43 29.97 -13.01 16.67
N PRO A 44 30.67 -13.30 15.55
CA PRO A 44 30.45 -12.59 14.30
C PRO A 44 29.05 -12.80 13.71
N ALA A 45 28.39 -13.92 13.98
CA ALA A 45 26.99 -14.16 13.58
C ALA A 45 26.01 -13.21 14.30
N VAL A 46 26.16 -13.03 15.62
CA VAL A 46 25.35 -12.09 16.41
C VAL A 46 25.61 -10.64 15.97
N ALA A 47 26.87 -10.28 15.71
CA ALA A 47 27.22 -8.95 15.21
C ALA A 47 26.56 -8.65 13.85
N ASN A 48 26.57 -9.61 12.93
CA ASN A 48 25.90 -9.47 11.63
C ASN A 48 24.37 -9.33 11.78
N LEU A 49 23.75 -10.08 12.68
CA LEU A 49 22.31 -9.96 12.97
C LEU A 49 21.95 -8.58 13.53
N LEU A 50 22.73 -8.06 14.47
CA LEU A 50 22.49 -6.75 15.07
C LEU A 50 22.74 -5.62 14.07
N LEU A 51 23.85 -5.67 13.33
CA LEU A 51 24.24 -4.58 12.42
C LEU A 51 23.49 -4.59 11.09
N ARG A 52 23.20 -5.77 10.53
CA ARG A 52 22.53 -5.91 9.22
C ARG A 52 21.04 -6.22 9.35
N GLY A 53 20.56 -6.66 10.51
CA GLY A 53 19.13 -6.87 10.77
C GLY A 53 18.54 -5.73 11.59
N PHE A 54 18.96 -5.62 12.84
CA PHE A 54 18.30 -4.75 13.82
C PHE A 54 18.55 -3.26 13.59
N LEU A 55 19.81 -2.85 13.40
CA LEU A 55 20.20 -1.44 13.21
C LEU A 55 19.42 -0.74 12.08
N PRO A 56 19.29 -1.30 10.86
CA PRO A 56 18.53 -0.67 9.78
C PRO A 56 17.03 -0.61 10.05
N ILE A 57 16.45 -1.62 10.70
CA ILE A 57 15.04 -1.57 11.14
C ILE A 57 14.86 -0.45 12.17
N ALA A 58 15.74 -0.38 13.17
CA ALA A 58 15.73 0.66 14.18
C ALA A 58 15.95 2.05 13.57
N LEU A 59 16.78 2.17 12.54
CA LEU A 59 17.00 3.42 11.81
C LEU A 59 15.75 3.82 11.03
N ILE A 60 15.09 2.90 10.33
CA ILE A 60 13.85 3.18 9.59
C ILE A 60 12.74 3.59 10.56
N ILE A 61 12.56 2.86 11.67
CA ILE A 61 11.55 3.17 12.69
C ILE A 61 11.89 4.50 13.38
N GLY A 62 13.16 4.71 13.73
CA GLY A 62 13.63 5.90 14.43
C GLY A 62 13.54 7.16 13.56
N VAL A 63 14.05 7.12 12.33
CA VAL A 63 13.98 8.23 11.36
C VAL A 63 12.53 8.44 10.92
N GLY A 64 11.79 7.39 10.60
CA GLY A 64 10.38 7.48 10.24
C GLY A 64 9.54 8.05 11.37
N GLY A 65 9.75 7.59 12.61
CA GLY A 65 9.12 8.11 13.81
C GLY A 65 9.50 9.57 14.09
N TRP A 66 10.77 9.94 13.91
CA TRP A 66 11.24 11.32 14.08
C TRP A 66 10.64 12.27 13.03
N VAL A 67 10.59 11.85 11.75
CA VAL A 67 9.94 12.60 10.68
C VAL A 67 8.44 12.72 10.94
N ALA A 68 7.77 11.64 11.37
CA ALA A 68 6.37 11.66 11.75
C ALA A 68 6.11 12.60 12.94
N TRP A 69 6.99 12.62 13.94
CA TRP A 69 6.88 13.53 15.08
C TRP A 69 7.10 14.99 14.68
N ARG A 70 8.09 15.27 13.82
CA ARG A 70 8.44 16.63 13.39
C ARG A 70 7.45 17.21 12.37
N TYR A 71 6.88 16.37 11.51
CA TYR A 71 6.10 16.79 10.34
C TYR A 71 4.76 16.07 10.22
N GLY A 72 4.09 15.68 11.32
CA GLY A 72 2.95 14.74 11.39
C GLY A 72 1.88 14.70 10.29
N ARG A 73 1.68 15.75 9.48
CA ARG A 73 0.87 15.71 8.25
C ARG A 73 1.53 15.08 7.02
N LEU A 74 2.86 14.97 6.96
CA LEU A 74 3.56 14.35 5.84
C LEU A 74 3.17 12.88 5.69
N TYR A 75 3.13 12.13 6.80
CA TYR A 75 2.72 10.73 6.78
C TYR A 75 1.24 10.57 6.43
N CYS A 76 0.33 11.28 7.10
CA CYS A 76 -1.10 11.12 6.86
C CYS A 76 -1.60 11.79 5.57
N GLY A 77 -0.79 12.61 4.90
CA GLY A 77 -1.18 13.37 3.70
C GLY A 77 -0.43 12.97 2.42
N TRP A 78 0.87 13.22 2.36
CA TRP A 78 1.65 13.17 1.12
C TRP A 78 2.41 11.86 0.93
N LEU A 79 2.88 11.25 2.02
CA LEU A 79 3.71 10.04 1.99
C LEU A 79 2.86 8.77 1.95
N CYS A 80 1.66 8.78 2.56
CA CYS A 80 0.80 7.60 2.60
C CYS A 80 -0.01 7.49 1.29
N PRO A 81 0.31 6.51 0.41
CA PRO A 81 -0.42 6.30 -0.83
C PRO A 81 -1.91 6.05 -0.59
N HIS A 82 -2.28 5.50 0.57
CA HIS A 82 -3.67 5.27 0.96
C HIS A 82 -4.48 6.58 1.07
N PHE A 83 -3.94 7.63 1.69
CA PHE A 83 -4.67 8.89 1.85
C PHE A 83 -4.95 9.57 0.50
N SER A 84 -3.97 9.54 -0.42
CA SER A 84 -4.14 10.12 -1.75
C SER A 84 -5.28 9.46 -2.55
N VAL A 85 -5.43 8.15 -2.40
CA VAL A 85 -6.53 7.36 -3.00
C VAL A 85 -7.86 7.73 -2.35
N VAL A 86 -7.89 7.78 -1.01
CA VAL A 86 -9.08 8.15 -0.24
C VAL A 86 -9.59 9.55 -0.60
N GLU A 87 -8.70 10.53 -0.73
CA GLU A 87 -9.05 11.90 -1.11
C GLU A 87 -9.62 11.97 -2.55
N THR A 88 -9.07 11.18 -3.47
CA THR A 88 -9.60 11.08 -4.83
C THR A 88 -11.03 10.52 -4.83
N ILE A 89 -11.27 9.46 -4.05
CA ILE A 89 -12.61 8.85 -3.90
C ILE A 89 -13.58 9.82 -3.22
N ASN A 90 -13.14 10.57 -2.20
CA ASN A 90 -13.94 11.62 -1.54
C ASN A 90 -14.48 12.63 -2.55
N ARG A 91 -13.60 13.16 -3.41
CA ARG A 91 -13.98 14.16 -4.42
C ARG A 91 -15.00 13.60 -5.43
N LEU A 92 -14.85 12.34 -5.81
CA LEU A 92 -15.79 11.67 -6.70
C LEU A 92 -17.15 11.45 -6.02
N MET A 93 -17.16 11.01 -4.75
CA MET A 93 -18.39 10.83 -3.97
C MET A 93 -19.13 12.16 -3.72
N LEU A 94 -18.39 13.24 -3.49
CA LEU A 94 -18.93 14.59 -3.37
C LEU A 94 -19.62 15.04 -4.65
N ARG A 95 -19.02 14.82 -5.82
CA ARG A 95 -19.67 15.10 -7.11
C ARG A 95 -20.84 14.15 -7.40
N ALA A 96 -20.79 12.92 -6.90
CA ALA A 96 -21.83 11.93 -7.14
C ALA A 96 -23.09 12.15 -6.31
N SER A 97 -22.93 12.54 -5.04
CA SER A 97 -24.01 12.53 -4.04
C SER A 97 -24.06 13.75 -3.13
N GLY A 98 -23.09 14.66 -3.23
CA GLY A 98 -22.94 15.78 -2.30
C GLY A 98 -22.44 15.35 -0.91
N LYS A 99 -22.15 14.06 -0.72
CA LYS A 99 -21.73 13.48 0.55
C LYS A 99 -20.30 12.94 0.43
N PRO A 100 -19.44 13.20 1.43
CA PRO A 100 -18.10 12.63 1.45
C PRO A 100 -18.12 11.14 1.79
N SER A 101 -19.23 10.62 2.33
CA SER A 101 -19.40 9.21 2.72
C SER A 101 -20.81 8.72 2.47
N LEU A 102 -20.98 7.39 2.42
CA LEU A 102 -22.29 6.74 2.43
C LEU A 102 -23.02 6.87 3.78
N TRP A 103 -22.26 7.01 4.88
CA TRP A 103 -22.79 7.10 6.24
C TRP A 103 -23.30 8.49 6.61
N GLU A 104 -22.87 9.53 5.88
CA GLU A 104 -23.30 10.90 6.13
C GLU A 104 -24.77 11.10 5.76
N ARG A 105 -25.55 11.58 6.72
CA ARG A 105 -27.00 11.75 6.53
C ARG A 105 -27.30 12.94 5.63
N LYS A 106 -26.58 14.05 5.82
CA LYS A 106 -26.83 15.31 5.12
C LYS A 106 -25.74 15.56 4.06
N PRO A 107 -26.11 15.98 2.84
CA PRO A 107 -25.14 16.47 1.88
C PRO A 107 -24.51 17.77 2.39
N LEU A 108 -23.28 18.05 1.94
CA LEU A 108 -22.62 19.32 2.20
C LEU A 108 -23.38 20.47 1.53
N PRO A 109 -23.29 21.70 2.07
CA PRO A 109 -23.92 22.87 1.46
C PRO A 109 -23.44 23.06 0.02
N ALA A 110 -24.35 23.50 -0.85
CA ALA A 110 -24.07 23.70 -2.28
C ALA A 110 -22.99 24.74 -2.53
N LEU A 111 -22.84 25.73 -1.64
CA LEU A 111 -21.72 26.65 -1.65
C LEU A 111 -20.63 26.13 -0.69
N GLN A 112 -19.50 25.71 -1.23
CA GLN A 112 -18.33 25.35 -0.42
C GLN A 112 -17.65 26.59 0.15
N ALA A 113 -16.90 26.42 1.24
CA ALA A 113 -16.08 27.47 1.86
C ALA A 113 -15.10 28.14 0.86
N ASP A 114 -14.71 27.41 -0.19
CA ASP A 114 -13.85 27.88 -1.28
C ASP A 114 -14.61 28.71 -2.35
N GLY A 115 -15.89 29.03 -2.14
CA GLY A 115 -16.74 29.78 -3.07
C GLY A 115 -17.23 29.01 -4.30
N ARG A 116 -16.92 27.70 -4.39
CA ARG A 116 -17.36 26.84 -5.50
C ARG A 116 -18.77 26.31 -5.29
N MET A 117 -19.55 26.25 -6.37
CA MET A 117 -20.85 25.56 -6.37
C MET A 117 -20.67 24.06 -6.60
N LEU A 118 -21.21 23.24 -5.69
CA LEU A 118 -21.16 21.79 -5.77
C LEU A 118 -22.31 21.28 -6.64
N ALA A 119 -22.05 21.09 -7.93
CA ALA A 119 -22.99 20.43 -8.84
C ALA A 119 -22.93 18.92 -8.65
N THR A 120 -24.05 18.31 -8.22
CA THR A 120 -24.14 16.86 -8.04
C THR A 120 -24.67 16.19 -9.31
N SER A 121 -24.07 15.07 -9.71
CA SER A 121 -24.55 14.26 -10.83
C SER A 121 -24.34 12.78 -10.55
N ARG A 122 -25.41 12.00 -10.70
CA ARG A 122 -25.40 10.56 -10.40
C ARG A 122 -24.43 9.76 -11.27
N ILE A 123 -24.03 10.26 -12.45
CA ILE A 123 -23.07 9.55 -13.32
C ILE A 123 -21.71 9.38 -12.65
N TYR A 124 -21.34 10.28 -11.73
CA TYR A 124 -20.10 10.17 -10.96
C TYR A 124 -20.09 8.97 -10.00
N TRP A 125 -21.23 8.33 -9.72
CA TRP A 125 -21.23 7.04 -9.00
C TRP A 125 -20.54 5.95 -9.80
N LEU A 126 -20.72 5.91 -11.12
CA LEU A 126 -20.02 4.96 -11.98
C LEU A 126 -18.51 5.17 -11.90
N TRP A 127 -18.06 6.43 -12.00
CA TRP A 127 -16.65 6.79 -11.86
C TRP A 127 -16.10 6.50 -10.46
N THR A 128 -16.90 6.71 -9.42
CA THR A 128 -16.54 6.39 -8.04
C THR A 128 -16.32 4.89 -7.87
N LEU A 129 -17.24 4.06 -8.33
CA LEU A 129 -17.13 2.60 -8.24
C LEU A 129 -15.95 2.10 -9.07
N LEU A 130 -15.75 2.64 -10.28
CA LEU A 130 -14.60 2.29 -11.12
C LEU A 130 -13.27 2.65 -10.42
N ALA A 131 -13.18 3.83 -9.81
CA ALA A 131 -12.01 4.26 -9.07
C ALA A 131 -11.75 3.36 -7.85
N ILE A 132 -12.78 3.05 -7.05
CA ILE A 132 -12.67 2.16 -5.88
C ILE A 132 -12.15 0.79 -6.32
N THR A 133 -12.78 0.16 -7.30
CA THR A 133 -12.37 -1.17 -7.78
C THR A 133 -10.97 -1.13 -8.39
N GLY A 134 -10.64 -0.10 -9.19
CA GLY A 134 -9.33 0.05 -9.81
C GLY A 134 -8.21 0.24 -8.78
N PHE A 135 -8.41 1.08 -7.77
CA PHE A 135 -7.43 1.27 -6.71
C PHE A 135 -7.30 0.05 -5.80
N ALA A 136 -8.41 -0.62 -5.47
CA ALA A 136 -8.42 -1.85 -4.69
C ALA A 136 -7.66 -2.97 -5.41
N PHE A 137 -7.90 -3.13 -6.72
CA PHE A 137 -7.20 -4.10 -7.55
C PHE A 137 -5.70 -3.79 -7.65
N LEU A 138 -5.35 -2.53 -7.89
CA LEU A 138 -3.96 -2.10 -7.96
C LEU A 138 -3.22 -2.37 -6.64
N TRP A 139 -3.85 -2.12 -5.50
CA TRP A 139 -3.29 -2.44 -4.18
C TRP A 139 -3.13 -3.94 -3.96
N ALA A 140 -4.13 -4.73 -4.33
CA ALA A 140 -4.09 -6.19 -4.23
C ALA A 140 -2.93 -6.78 -5.06
N VAL A 141 -2.78 -6.34 -6.31
CA VAL A 141 -1.66 -6.75 -7.19
C VAL A 141 -0.33 -6.29 -6.59
N SER A 142 -0.24 -5.03 -6.14
CA SER A 142 0.99 -4.49 -5.53
C SER A 142 1.42 -5.34 -4.33
N LEU A 143 0.52 -5.65 -3.40
CA LEU A 143 0.80 -6.51 -2.25
C LEU A 143 1.27 -7.89 -2.65
N LEU A 144 0.67 -8.48 -3.70
CA LEU A 144 1.14 -9.78 -4.20
C LEU A 144 2.57 -9.70 -4.75
N THR A 145 2.92 -8.61 -5.44
CA THR A 145 4.30 -8.40 -5.94
C THR A 145 5.34 -8.14 -4.84
N TYR A 146 4.92 -7.81 -3.62
CA TYR A 146 5.84 -7.78 -2.47
C TYR A 146 6.22 -9.18 -1.97
N LEU A 147 5.44 -10.21 -2.31
CA LEU A 147 5.62 -11.60 -1.87
C LEU A 147 6.15 -12.50 -3.00
N LEU A 148 5.76 -12.21 -4.24
CA LEU A 148 6.08 -12.99 -5.43
C LEU A 148 6.76 -12.12 -6.50
N PRO A 149 7.55 -12.72 -7.41
CA PRO A 149 8.25 -11.99 -8.46
C PRO A 149 7.29 -11.13 -9.31
N PRO A 150 7.52 -9.80 -9.45
CA PRO A 150 6.62 -8.90 -10.16
C PRO A 150 6.52 -9.24 -11.65
N ALA A 151 7.61 -9.71 -12.26
CA ALA A 151 7.61 -10.11 -13.67
C ALA A 151 6.65 -11.29 -13.93
N GLU A 152 6.60 -12.28 -13.03
CA GLU A 152 5.69 -13.41 -13.13
C GLU A 152 4.24 -12.96 -12.95
N ILE A 153 3.96 -12.16 -11.92
CA ILE A 153 2.60 -11.67 -11.66
C ILE A 153 2.08 -10.84 -12.82
N TYR A 154 2.87 -9.90 -13.34
CA TYR A 154 2.44 -9.08 -14.48
C TYR A 154 2.31 -9.88 -15.77
N HIS A 155 3.19 -10.86 -16.01
CA HIS A 155 3.06 -11.75 -17.16
C HIS A 155 1.76 -12.57 -17.09
N ASN A 156 1.50 -13.23 -15.96
CA ASN A 156 0.30 -14.04 -15.73
C ASN A 156 -0.97 -13.19 -15.81
N LEU A 157 -0.91 -11.93 -15.35
CA LEU A 157 -2.04 -10.99 -15.43
C LEU A 157 -2.36 -10.60 -16.88
N LEU A 158 -1.33 -10.35 -17.69
CA LEU A 158 -1.48 -9.97 -19.11
C LEU A 158 -1.97 -11.13 -19.98
N HIS A 159 -1.54 -12.36 -19.67
CA HIS A 159 -1.90 -13.55 -20.45
C HIS A 159 -3.13 -14.28 -19.88
N ALA A 160 -3.71 -13.78 -18.78
CA ALA A 160 -4.80 -14.42 -18.04
C ALA A 160 -4.48 -15.84 -17.54
N GLU A 161 -3.21 -16.09 -17.20
CA GLU A 161 -2.68 -17.38 -16.73
C GLU A 161 -2.42 -17.39 -15.21
N LEU A 162 -3.16 -16.58 -14.45
CA LEU A 162 -3.04 -16.52 -12.99
C LEU A 162 -3.27 -17.89 -12.36
N THR A 163 -2.35 -18.30 -11.48
CA THR A 163 -2.56 -19.50 -10.68
C THR A 163 -3.78 -19.32 -9.76
N ARG A 164 -4.42 -20.43 -9.37
CA ARG A 164 -5.60 -20.40 -8.48
C ARG A 164 -5.35 -19.57 -7.22
N ASN A 165 -4.18 -19.70 -6.61
CA ASN A 165 -3.83 -18.98 -5.38
C ASN A 165 -3.60 -17.49 -5.64
N GLN A 166 -2.95 -17.13 -6.76
CA GLN A 166 -2.77 -15.73 -7.18
C GLN A 166 -4.12 -15.07 -7.44
N ALA A 167 -5.01 -15.72 -8.20
CA ALA A 167 -6.36 -15.22 -8.49
C ALA A 167 -7.21 -15.07 -7.22
N LEU A 168 -7.17 -16.06 -6.32
CA LEU A 168 -7.87 -15.98 -5.03
C LEU A 168 -7.37 -14.83 -4.17
N PHE A 169 -6.04 -14.67 -4.04
CA PHE A 169 -5.46 -13.59 -3.26
C PHE A 169 -5.87 -12.23 -3.83
N ILE A 170 -5.70 -12.02 -5.13
CA ILE A 170 -6.07 -10.75 -5.78
C ILE A 170 -7.57 -10.49 -5.61
N GLY A 171 -8.43 -11.49 -5.84
CA GLY A 171 -9.87 -11.35 -5.71
C GLY A 171 -10.31 -10.98 -4.30
N VAL A 172 -9.86 -11.73 -3.29
CA VAL A 172 -10.21 -11.49 -1.88
C VAL A 172 -9.64 -10.16 -1.40
N ALA A 173 -8.37 -9.87 -1.68
CA ALA A 173 -7.75 -8.62 -1.29
C ALA A 173 -8.43 -7.42 -1.96
N THR A 174 -8.77 -7.51 -3.26
CA THR A 174 -9.52 -6.47 -3.96
C THR A 174 -10.88 -6.23 -3.31
N LEU A 175 -11.59 -7.29 -2.93
CA LEU A 175 -12.89 -7.17 -2.27
C LEU A 175 -12.75 -6.51 -0.88
N VAL A 176 -11.77 -6.92 -0.09
CA VAL A 176 -11.50 -6.34 1.24
C VAL A 176 -11.15 -4.86 1.11
N PHE A 177 -10.24 -4.47 0.21
CA PHE A 177 -9.90 -3.06 -0.01
C PHE A 177 -11.07 -2.25 -0.57
N ALA A 178 -11.87 -2.82 -1.47
CA ALA A 178 -13.06 -2.14 -1.97
C ALA A 178 -14.07 -1.86 -0.85
N LEU A 179 -14.29 -2.84 0.05
CA LEU A 179 -15.12 -2.65 1.23
C LEU A 179 -14.52 -1.62 2.20
N GLU A 180 -13.20 -1.64 2.38
CA GLU A 180 -12.50 -0.66 3.22
C GLU A 180 -12.71 0.77 2.70
N PHE A 181 -12.47 1.00 1.40
CA PHE A 181 -12.61 2.29 0.75
C PHE A 181 -14.05 2.80 0.72
N LEU A 182 -15.03 1.89 0.59
CA LEU A 182 -16.44 2.25 0.46
C LEU A 182 -17.15 2.41 1.81
N LEU A 183 -16.83 1.56 2.80
CA LEU A 183 -17.55 1.49 4.07
C LEU A 183 -16.71 1.89 5.28
N VAL A 184 -15.50 1.37 5.40
CA VAL A 184 -14.77 1.34 6.68
C VAL A 184 -13.97 2.62 6.94
N ARG A 185 -13.50 3.31 5.90
CA ARG A 185 -12.61 4.48 6.05
C ARG A 185 -13.13 5.58 6.97
N HIS A 186 -14.46 5.73 7.07
CA HIS A 186 -15.09 6.78 7.87
C HIS A 186 -15.17 6.44 9.37
N LEU A 187 -14.97 5.17 9.73
CA LEU A 187 -14.82 4.77 11.13
C LEU A 187 -13.44 5.18 11.68
N PHE A 188 -12.41 5.18 10.83
CA PHE A 188 -11.03 5.48 11.21
C PHE A 188 -10.65 6.96 11.08
N CYS A 189 -11.15 7.68 10.07
CA CYS A 189 -10.86 9.10 9.84
C CYS A 189 -11.95 10.05 10.38
N ARG A 190 -12.38 9.85 11.64
CA ARG A 190 -13.29 10.78 12.35
C ARG A 190 -12.55 11.93 13.05
N PHE A 191 -11.22 11.94 13.00
CA PHE A 191 -10.34 12.92 13.67
C PHE A 191 -9.31 13.50 12.70
#